data_AF-A0A4P7WXR1-F1
#
_entry.id   AF-A0A4P7WXR1-F1
#
_cell.length_a   1.000
_cell.length_b   1.000
_cell.length_c   1.000
_cell.angle_alpha   90.00
_cell.angle_beta   90.00
_cell.angle_gamma   90.00
#
_symmetry.space_group_name_H-M   'P 1'
#
loop_
_entity.id
_entity.type
_entity.pdbx_description
1 polymer ?
#
loop_
_entity_poly.entity_id
_entity_poly.type
_entity_poly.pdbx_seq_one_letter_code
_entity_poly.pdbx_strand_id
1 'polypeptide(L)'
;MIFYENTLSNKLTSVLSIIGYFNLVAYLFRNKHLKKVNNYFLVLILILITLNVFGLYQLIDAIAYKLHDGLQEVILYLYGLVIVSLCVFTANYNFSVNTKQSMYFMYFVFGFAFSDFCAVLAYYYNFQQLYYLDRFTYIFALFIMVKYAVKDFKKEEIPSYII
;
A
#
# COMPACT_ATOMS: atom_id res chain seq x y z
N MET A 1 3.58 12.66 3.09
CA MET A 1 3.17 13.64 2.05
C MET A 1 3.43 15.07 2.50
N ILE A 2 3.76 16.01 1.60
CA ILE A 2 4.03 17.42 1.93
C ILE A 2 2.97 18.28 1.22
N PHE A 3 2.24 19.12 1.96
CA PHE A 3 1.25 20.11 1.47
C PHE A 3 -0.17 19.62 1.14
N TYR A 4 -0.90 19.16 2.15
CA TYR A 4 -2.37 19.01 2.05
C TYR A 4 -3.13 20.35 2.03
N GLU A 5 -2.48 21.44 2.45
CA GLU A 5 -3.08 22.78 2.59
C GLU A 5 -3.44 23.43 1.24
N ASN A 6 -2.70 23.10 0.18
CA ASN A 6 -2.96 23.60 -1.16
C ASN A 6 -3.73 22.54 -1.97
N THR A 7 -4.93 22.91 -2.43
CA THR A 7 -5.84 22.04 -3.19
C THR A 7 -5.19 21.42 -4.41
N LEU A 8 -4.38 22.19 -5.14
CA LEU A 8 -3.68 21.72 -6.33
C LEU A 8 -2.57 20.73 -5.95
N SER A 9 -1.76 21.07 -4.95
CA SER A 9 -0.66 20.22 -4.47
C SER A 9 -1.17 18.87 -3.98
N ASN A 10 -2.24 18.86 -3.18
CA ASN A 10 -2.84 17.66 -2.63
C ASN A 10 -3.36 16.71 -3.73
N LYS A 11 -4.06 17.25 -4.73
CA LYS A 11 -4.53 16.47 -5.90
C LYS A 11 -3.36 15.91 -6.70
N LEU A 12 -2.35 16.73 -6.98
CA LEU A 12 -1.15 16.30 -7.74
C LEU A 12 -0.36 15.22 -7.00
N THR A 13 -0.11 15.39 -5.70
CA THR A 13 0.61 14.38 -4.91
C THR A 13 -0.17 13.08 -4.84
N SER A 14 -1.50 13.14 -4.69
CA SER A 14 -2.34 11.95 -4.69
C SER A 14 -2.29 11.21 -6.04
N VAL A 15 -2.38 11.94 -7.16
CA VAL A 15 -2.26 11.35 -8.50
C VAL A 15 -0.88 10.74 -8.74
N LEU A 16 0.19 11.42 -8.35
CA LEU A 16 1.56 10.88 -8.45
C LEU A 16 1.73 9.60 -7.63
N SER A 17 1.19 9.58 -6.40
CA SER A 17 1.23 8.38 -5.57
C SER A 17 0.42 7.24 -6.18
N ILE A 18 -0.77 7.51 -6.75
CA ILE A 18 -1.55 6.51 -7.50
C ILE A 18 -0.70 5.90 -8.62
N ILE A 19 -0.04 6.73 -9.43
CA ILE A 19 0.82 6.26 -10.53
C ILE A 19 1.97 5.40 -9.98
N GLY A 20 2.61 5.83 -8.89
CA GLY A 20 3.68 5.06 -8.23
C GLY A 20 3.21 3.68 -7.78
N TYR A 21 2.09 3.61 -7.07
CA TYR A 21 1.53 2.34 -6.61
C TYR A 21 1.04 1.46 -7.75
N PHE A 22 0.43 2.05 -8.78
CA PHE A 22 0.01 1.32 -9.96
C PHE A 22 1.19 0.65 -10.68
N ASN A 23 2.33 1.34 -10.77
CA ASN A 23 3.56 0.74 -11.31
C ASN A 23 4.05 -0.45 -10.47
N LEU A 24 3.95 -0.38 -9.14
CA LEU A 24 4.29 -1.50 -8.26
C LEU A 24 3.34 -2.70 -8.45
N VAL A 25 2.04 -2.43 -8.64
CA VAL A 25 1.05 -3.47 -8.99
C VAL A 25 1.42 -4.12 -10.32
N ALA A 26 1.69 -3.32 -11.36
CA ALA A 26 2.07 -3.80 -12.68
C ALA A 26 3.35 -4.65 -12.66
N TYR A 27 4.34 -4.24 -11.86
CA TYR A 27 5.57 -5.00 -11.63
C TYR A 27 5.27 -6.39 -11.05
N LEU A 28 4.37 -6.49 -10.08
CA LEU A 28 3.98 -7.75 -9.46
C LEU A 28 3.32 -8.71 -10.46
N PHE A 29 2.40 -8.20 -11.30
CA PHE A 29 1.73 -9.00 -12.32
C PHE A 29 2.68 -9.48 -13.42
N ARG A 30 3.65 -8.64 -13.81
CA ARG A 30 4.66 -9.01 -14.82
C ARG A 30 5.52 -10.19 -14.38
N ASN A 31 5.78 -10.32 -13.08
CA ASN A 31 6.65 -11.36 -12.55
C ASN A 31 5.97 -12.75 -12.40
N LYS A 32 4.70 -12.92 -12.78
CA LYS A 32 3.95 -14.20 -12.92
C LYS A 32 4.08 -15.24 -11.78
N HIS A 33 4.50 -14.84 -10.59
CA HIS A 33 4.66 -15.74 -9.43
C HIS A 33 3.39 -15.95 -8.61
N LEU A 34 2.22 -15.55 -9.13
CA LEU A 34 0.93 -15.77 -8.46
C LEU A 34 0.56 -17.25 -8.58
N LYS A 35 0.95 -18.05 -7.58
CA LYS A 35 0.51 -19.44 -7.47
C LYS A 35 -0.99 -19.50 -7.19
N LYS A 36 -1.59 -20.64 -7.56
CA LYS A 36 -3.00 -20.92 -7.27
C LYS A 36 -3.21 -20.87 -5.76
N VAL A 37 -4.08 -19.97 -5.33
CA VAL A 37 -4.40 -19.74 -3.93
C VAL A 37 -5.34 -20.85 -3.43
N ASN A 38 -5.07 -21.42 -2.26
CA ASN A 38 -5.98 -22.37 -1.59
C ASN A 38 -7.34 -21.69 -1.31
N ASN A 39 -8.46 -22.39 -1.51
CA ASN A 39 -9.81 -21.85 -1.30
C ASN A 39 -10.01 -21.24 0.11
N TYR A 40 -9.42 -21.85 1.16
CA TYR A 40 -9.47 -21.27 2.52
C TYR A 40 -8.71 -19.95 2.63
N PHE A 41 -7.57 -19.83 1.96
CA PHE A 41 -6.77 -18.60 1.92
C PHE A 41 -7.45 -17.53 1.06
N LEU A 42 -8.18 -17.92 0.02
CA LEU A 42 -9.01 -17.02 -0.79
C LEU A 42 -10.10 -16.37 0.05
N VAL A 43 -10.80 -17.13 0.90
CA VAL A 43 -11.81 -16.60 1.82
C VAL A 43 -11.19 -15.57 2.78
N LEU A 44 -10.00 -15.87 3.33
CA LEU A 44 -9.29 -14.94 4.20
C LEU A 44 -8.92 -13.64 3.46
N ILE A 45 -8.38 -13.73 2.25
CA ILE A 45 -8.09 -12.57 1.39
C ILE A 45 -9.36 -11.75 1.13
N LEU A 46 -10.48 -12.40 0.83
CA LEU A 46 -11.74 -11.72 0.54
C LEU A 46 -12.27 -10.97 1.76
N ILE A 47 -12.21 -11.59 2.95
CA ILE A 47 -12.55 -10.93 4.22
C ILE A 47 -11.65 -9.71 4.44
N LEU A 48 -10.34 -9.83 4.23
CA LEU A 48 -9.40 -8.72 4.37
C LEU A 48 -9.71 -7.58 3.39
N ILE A 49 -9.98 -7.88 2.12
CA ILE A 49 -10.37 -6.86 1.13
C ILE A 49 -11.63 -6.14 1.60
N THR A 50 -12.68 -6.88 1.97
CA THR A 50 -13.94 -6.29 2.41
C THR A 50 -13.75 -5.38 3.64
N LEU A 51 -12.97 -5.83 4.63
CA LEU A 51 -12.69 -5.05 5.83
C LEU A 51 -11.89 -3.78 5.51
N ASN A 52 -10.89 -3.87 4.62
CA ASN A 52 -10.10 -2.71 4.20
C ASN A 52 -10.93 -1.70 3.38
N VAL A 53 -11.78 -2.18 2.45
CA VAL A 53 -12.66 -1.32 1.65
C VAL A 53 -13.70 -0.64 2.54
N PHE A 54 -14.27 -1.38 3.51
CA PHE A 54 -15.19 -0.83 4.49
C PHE A 54 -14.51 0.22 5.37
N GLY A 55 -13.30 -0.05 5.86
CA GLY A 55 -12.50 0.91 6.62
C GLY A 55 -12.17 2.16 5.81
N LEU A 56 -11.82 2.01 4.53
CA LEU A 56 -11.59 3.13 3.62
C LEU A 56 -12.86 3.98 3.44
N TYR A 57 -14.01 3.35 3.23
CA TYR A 57 -15.30 4.04 3.14
C TYR A 57 -15.59 4.84 4.41
N GLN A 58 -15.46 4.22 5.59
CA GLN A 58 -15.69 4.92 6.86
C GLN A 58 -14.73 6.09 7.06
N LEU A 59 -13.45 5.92 6.69
CA LEU A 59 -12.45 6.98 6.79
C LEU A 59 -12.81 8.17 5.91
N ILE A 60 -13.18 7.93 4.65
CA ILE A 60 -13.47 9.00 3.69
C ILE A 60 -14.79 9.69 4.04
N ASP A 61 -15.83 8.93 4.38
CA ASP A 61 -17.14 9.47 4.80
C ASP A 61 -16.98 10.39 6.04
N ALA A 62 -16.17 9.97 7.01
CA ALA A 62 -15.89 10.75 8.21
C ALA A 62 -15.10 12.04 7.97
N ILE A 63 -14.46 12.21 6.80
CA ILE A 63 -13.73 13.43 6.44
C ILE A 63 -14.36 14.17 5.25
N ALA A 64 -15.45 13.66 4.68
CA ALA A 64 -16.09 14.20 3.47
C ALA A 64 -16.42 15.70 3.60
N TYR A 65 -16.84 16.14 4.79
CA TYR A 65 -17.13 17.55 5.08
C TYR A 65 -15.88 18.46 5.11
N LYS A 66 -14.67 17.89 5.23
CA LYS A 66 -13.39 18.61 5.21
C LYS A 66 -12.73 18.61 3.83
N LEU A 67 -13.26 17.83 2.89
CA LEU A 67 -12.72 17.81 1.53
C LEU A 67 -13.15 19.08 0.79
N HIS A 68 -12.28 19.56 -0.10
CA HIS A 68 -12.54 20.81 -0.80
C HIS A 68 -13.66 20.69 -1.83
N ASP A 69 -13.75 19.54 -2.51
CA ASP A 69 -14.71 19.29 -3.57
C ASP A 69 -14.83 17.79 -3.88
N GLY A 70 -15.96 17.35 -4.46
CA GLY A 70 -16.25 15.93 -4.70
C GLY A 70 -15.25 15.21 -5.62
N LEU A 71 -14.49 15.95 -6.43
CA LEU A 71 -13.38 15.40 -7.21
C LEU A 71 -12.26 14.87 -6.30
N GLN A 72 -11.91 15.61 -5.25
CA GLN A 72 -10.90 15.18 -4.28
C GLN A 72 -11.33 13.90 -3.55
N GLU A 73 -12.63 13.74 -3.30
CA GLU A 73 -13.20 12.56 -2.66
C GLU A 73 -13.01 11.33 -3.56
N VAL A 74 -13.36 11.45 -4.84
CA VAL A 74 -13.15 10.39 -5.84
C VAL A 74 -11.67 10.02 -5.96
N ILE A 75 -10.77 11.02 -5.99
CA ILE A 75 -9.32 10.76 -6.02
C ILE A 75 -8.89 9.99 -4.78
N LEU A 76 -9.37 10.35 -3.59
CA LEU A 76 -9.00 9.72 -2.34
C LEU A 76 -9.50 8.27 -2.26
N TYR A 77 -10.73 8.00 -2.75
CA TYR A 77 -11.26 6.65 -2.90
C TYR A 77 -10.40 5.80 -3.84
N LEU A 78 -10.10 6.31 -5.04
CA LEU A 78 -9.26 5.61 -6.01
C LEU A 78 -7.86 5.33 -5.45
N TYR A 79 -7.27 6.31 -4.79
CA TYR A 79 -5.98 6.19 -4.14
C TYR A 79 -5.98 5.09 -3.07
N GLY A 80 -6.95 5.12 -2.16
CA GLY A 80 -7.09 4.09 -1.13
C GLY A 80 -7.31 2.69 -1.70
N LEU A 81 -8.15 2.56 -2.74
CA LEU A 81 -8.38 1.27 -3.41
C LEU A 81 -7.11 0.71 -4.06
N VAL A 82 -6.31 1.56 -4.71
CA VAL A 82 -5.03 1.16 -5.32
C VAL A 82 -4.04 0.69 -4.25
N ILE A 83 -3.95 1.41 -3.12
CA ILE A 83 -3.09 1.00 -2.00
C ILE A 83 -3.55 -0.32 -1.39
N VAL A 84 -4.84 -0.46 -1.08
CA VAL A 84 -5.41 -1.68 -0.47
C VAL A 84 -5.19 -2.88 -1.39
N SER A 85 -5.46 -2.74 -2.69
CA SER A 85 -5.24 -3.82 -3.65
C SER A 85 -3.76 -4.20 -3.73
N LEU A 86 -2.85 -3.23 -3.80
CA LEU A 86 -1.40 -3.48 -3.81
C LEU A 86 -0.95 -4.23 -2.54
N CYS A 87 -1.42 -3.81 -1.37
CA CYS A 87 -1.16 -4.47 -0.09
C CYS A 87 -1.58 -5.94 -0.10
N VAL A 88 -2.79 -6.23 -0.59
CA VAL A 88 -3.33 -7.59 -0.68
C VAL A 88 -2.53 -8.45 -1.66
N PHE A 89 -2.27 -7.95 -2.87
CA PHE A 89 -1.50 -8.70 -3.86
C PHE A 89 -0.06 -8.94 -3.41
N THR A 90 0.53 -7.96 -2.73
CA THR A 90 1.88 -8.05 -2.18
C THR A 90 1.96 -9.07 -1.04
N ALA A 91 0.98 -9.08 -0.12
CA ALA A 91 0.89 -10.10 0.91
C ALA A 91 0.77 -11.50 0.28
N ASN A 92 -0.13 -11.65 -0.70
CA ASN A 92 -0.31 -12.93 -1.41
C ASN A 92 0.97 -13.39 -2.12
N TYR A 93 1.69 -12.49 -2.77
CA TYR A 93 2.99 -12.78 -3.38
C TYR A 93 4.00 -13.28 -2.34
N ASN A 94 4.09 -12.63 -1.18
CA ASN A 94 4.98 -13.08 -0.12
C ASN A 94 4.58 -14.44 0.45
N PHE A 95 3.29 -14.70 0.67
CA PHE A 95 2.83 -16.01 1.13
C PHE A 95 3.05 -17.13 0.10
N SER A 96 2.95 -16.81 -1.20
CA SER A 96 3.09 -17.81 -2.28
C SER A 96 4.53 -18.20 -2.58
N VAL A 97 5.45 -17.24 -2.53
CA VAL A 97 6.87 -17.45 -2.87
C VAL A 97 7.70 -17.67 -1.61
N ASN A 98 7.39 -16.95 -0.52
CA ASN A 98 8.05 -17.03 0.78
C ASN A 98 9.59 -16.94 0.70
N THR A 99 10.07 -15.94 -0.03
CA THR A 99 11.49 -15.62 -0.20
C THR A 99 11.83 -14.34 0.55
N LYS A 100 13.12 -14.13 0.86
CA LYS A 100 13.58 -12.83 1.37
C LYS A 100 13.28 -11.74 0.34
N GLN A 101 13.35 -12.03 -0.96
CA GLN A 101 12.97 -11.05 -1.97
C GLN A 101 11.51 -10.60 -1.80
N SER A 102 10.57 -11.54 -1.71
CA SER A 102 9.16 -11.21 -1.53
C SER A 102 8.86 -10.55 -0.18
N MET A 103 9.60 -10.90 0.85
CA MET A 103 9.46 -10.33 2.20
C MET A 103 9.92 -8.87 2.24
N TYR A 104 11.06 -8.55 1.64
CA TYR A 104 11.54 -7.17 1.55
C TYR A 104 10.60 -6.33 0.69
N PHE A 105 10.07 -6.90 -0.40
CA PHE A 105 9.04 -6.24 -1.22
C PHE A 105 7.79 -5.91 -0.39
N MET A 106 7.31 -6.89 0.39
CA MET A 106 6.17 -6.70 1.27
C MET A 106 6.38 -5.63 2.32
N TYR A 107 7.56 -5.59 2.96
CA TYR A 107 7.82 -4.62 4.01
C TYR A 107 7.89 -3.17 3.53
N PHE A 108 8.52 -2.88 2.39
CA PHE A 108 8.52 -1.49 1.92
C PHE A 108 7.13 -1.06 1.43
N VAL A 109 6.38 -1.95 0.76
CA VAL A 109 5.01 -1.64 0.31
C VAL A 109 4.11 -1.33 1.49
N PHE A 110 4.11 -2.19 2.53
CA PHE A 110 3.33 -1.92 3.74
C PHE A 110 3.82 -0.69 4.49
N GLY A 111 5.12 -0.43 4.52
CA GLY A 111 5.68 0.78 5.13
C GLY A 111 5.17 2.05 4.45
N PHE A 112 5.13 2.10 3.11
CA PHE A 112 4.57 3.23 2.37
C PHE A 112 3.06 3.36 2.59
N ALA A 113 2.31 2.27 2.50
CA ALA A 113 0.86 2.29 2.74
C ALA A 113 0.51 2.78 4.16
N PHE A 114 1.29 2.36 5.16
CA PHE A 114 1.09 2.76 6.55
C PHE A 114 1.49 4.22 6.81
N SER A 115 2.56 4.70 6.17
CA SER A 115 2.93 6.12 6.15
C SER A 115 1.80 6.98 5.59
N ASP A 116 1.26 6.61 4.44
CA ASP A 116 0.16 7.35 3.81
C ASP A 116 -1.11 7.34 4.68
N PHE A 117 -1.43 6.20 5.30
CA PHE A 117 -2.52 6.11 6.28
C PHE A 117 -2.31 7.06 7.47
N CYS A 118 -1.10 7.10 8.04
CA CYS A 118 -0.75 8.03 9.11
C CYS A 118 -0.86 9.49 8.66
N ALA A 119 -0.44 9.81 7.44
CA ALA A 119 -0.53 11.16 6.88
C ALA A 119 -1.98 11.64 6.75
N VAL A 120 -2.88 10.78 6.25
CA VAL A 120 -4.33 11.06 6.15
C VAL A 120 -4.93 11.31 7.53
N LEU A 121 -4.63 10.45 8.51
CA LEU A 121 -5.11 10.62 9.87
C LEU A 121 -4.54 11.88 10.53
N ALA A 122 -3.25 12.16 10.35
CA ALA A 122 -2.61 13.35 10.92
C ALA A 122 -3.28 14.63 10.41
N TYR A 123 -3.53 14.69 9.11
CA TYR A 123 -4.09 15.88 8.46
C TYR A 123 -5.59 16.03 8.69
N TYR A 124 -6.41 15.04 8.30
CA TYR A 124 -7.86 15.21 8.34
C TYR A 124 -8.47 14.99 9.73
N TYR A 125 -7.81 14.23 10.61
CA TYR A 125 -8.27 14.02 11.99
C TYR A 125 -7.50 14.86 13.03
N ASN A 126 -6.57 15.73 12.59
CA ASN A 126 -5.76 16.60 13.46
C ASN A 126 -4.91 15.84 14.51
N PHE A 127 -4.57 14.58 14.26
CA PHE A 127 -3.70 13.80 15.15
C PHE A 127 -2.22 14.11 14.87
N GLN A 128 -1.70 15.19 15.47
CA GLN A 128 -0.35 15.70 15.18
C GLN A 128 0.77 14.68 15.43
N GLN A 129 0.63 13.77 16.38
CA GLN A 129 1.62 12.74 16.69
C GLN A 129 1.87 11.82 15.48
N LEU A 130 0.86 11.61 14.64
CA LEU A 130 0.96 10.77 13.46
C LEU A 130 1.83 11.38 12.34
N TYR A 131 2.13 12.69 12.38
CA TYR A 131 3.11 13.29 11.46
C TYR A 131 4.52 12.74 11.67
N TYR A 132 4.91 12.49 12.93
CA TYR A 132 6.21 11.88 13.22
C TYR A 132 6.25 10.42 12.79
N LEU A 133 5.14 9.71 13.00
CA LEU A 133 5.02 8.31 12.61
C LEU A 133 5.01 8.14 11.09
N ASP A 134 4.30 9.00 10.35
CA ASP A 134 4.34 9.10 8.89
C ASP A 134 5.80 9.23 8.39
N ARG A 135 6.53 10.25 8.87
CA ARG A 135 7.93 10.49 8.46
C ARG A 135 8.84 9.30 8.75
N PHE A 136 8.73 8.73 9.95
CA PHE A 136 9.54 7.59 10.36
C PHE A 136 9.28 6.37 9.48
N THR A 137 8.01 6.03 9.27
CA THR A 137 7.60 4.87 8.47
C THR A 137 7.92 5.04 6.99
N TYR A 138 7.80 6.26 6.46
CA TYR A 138 8.22 6.59 5.10
C TYR A 138 9.73 6.39 4.88
N ILE A 139 10.57 6.93 5.77
CA ILE A 139 12.03 6.78 5.68
C ILE A 139 12.43 5.31 5.83
N PHE A 140 11.78 4.59 6.74
CA PHE A 140 12.00 3.16 6.93
C PHE A 140 11.62 2.34 5.68
N ALA A 141 10.48 2.67 5.05
CA ALA A 141 10.06 2.05 3.80
C ALA A 141 11.07 2.30 2.67
N LEU A 142 11.54 3.54 2.52
CA LEU A 142 12.60 3.88 1.55
C LEU A 142 13.88 3.08 1.79
N PHE A 143 14.32 2.96 3.04
CA PHE A 143 15.50 2.19 3.38
C PHE A 143 15.37 0.72 2.97
N ILE A 144 14.21 0.09 3.22
CA ILE A 144 13.95 -1.29 2.80
C ILE A 144 13.87 -1.39 1.27
N MET A 145 13.25 -0.42 0.60
CA MET A 145 13.16 -0.37 -0.87
C MET A 145 14.55 -0.32 -1.51
N VAL A 146 15.46 0.52 -0.99
CA VAL A 146 16.85 0.57 -1.47
C VAL A 146 17.55 -0.77 -1.24
N LYS A 147 17.37 -1.39 -0.06
CA LYS A 147 17.90 -2.73 0.20
C LYS A 147 17.34 -3.78 -0.76
N TYR A 148 16.06 -3.69 -1.11
CA TYR A 148 15.44 -4.55 -2.10
C TYR A 148 16.05 -4.34 -3.50
N ALA A 149 16.35 -3.10 -3.90
CA ALA A 149 16.92 -2.81 -5.21
C ALA A 149 18.39 -3.23 -5.36
N VAL A 150 19.20 -3.11 -4.30
CA VAL A 150 20.65 -3.37 -4.35
C VAL A 150 20.99 -4.83 -4.08
N LYS A 151 20.19 -5.53 -3.29
CA LYS A 151 20.49 -6.91 -2.91
C LYS A 151 20.27 -7.84 -4.10
N ASP A 152 21.34 -8.52 -4.52
CA ASP A 152 21.24 -9.56 -5.55
C ASP A 152 20.58 -10.80 -4.92
N PHE A 153 19.32 -11.05 -5.28
CA PHE A 153 18.53 -12.19 -4.77
C PHE A 153 18.80 -13.48 -5.55
N LYS A 154 19.87 -13.55 -6.35
CA LYS A 154 20.25 -14.76 -7.10
C LYS A 154 20.41 -15.95 -6.16
N LYS A 155 19.52 -16.93 -6.37
CA LYS A 155 19.37 -18.23 -5.68
C LYS A 155 18.79 -18.14 -4.26
N GLU A 156 17.48 -17.92 -4.17
CA GLU A 156 16.70 -18.61 -3.14
C GLU A 156 15.95 -19.74 -3.83
N GLU A 157 16.44 -20.97 -3.64
CA GLU A 157 15.79 -22.18 -4.12
C GLU A 157 14.36 -22.22 -3.57
N ILE A 158 13.38 -22.31 -4.46
CA ILE A 158 11.99 -22.57 -4.09
C ILE A 158 12.02 -23.90 -3.31
N PRO A 159 11.68 -23.94 -2.00
CA PRO A 159 11.78 -25.18 -1.24
C PRO A 159 10.89 -26.25 -1.90
N SER A 160 11.53 -27.34 -2.33
CA SER A 160 10.98 -28.44 -3.12
C SER A 160 10.04 -29.37 -2.34
N TYR A 161 9.38 -28.88 -1.29
CA TYR A 161 8.55 -29.69 -0.40
C TYR A 161 7.04 -29.53 -0.63
N ILE A 162 6.62 -28.91 -1.73
CA ILE A 162 5.19 -28.78 -2.08
C ILE A 162 5.02 -29.04 -3.58
N ILE A 163 5.06 -30.32 -3.96
CA ILE A 163 4.43 -30.86 -5.17
C ILE A 163 3.34 -31.82 -4.71
#